data_AF-U5HIM4-F1
#
_entry.id   AF-U5HIM4-F1
#
_cell.length_a   1.000
_cell.length_b   1.000
_cell.length_c   1.000
_cell.angle_alpha   90.00
_cell.angle_beta   90.00
_cell.angle_gamma   90.00
#
_symmetry.space_group_name_H-M   'P 1'
#
loop_
_entity.id
_entity.type
_entity.pdbx_description
1 polymer ?
#
loop_
_entity_poly.entity_id
_entity_poly.type
_entity_poly.pdbx_seq_one_letter_code
_entity_poly.pdbx_strand_id
1 'polypeptide(L)' 'MIEDDFNISPLLAKVLEESGFAEQRAAKMDVDDFLKLLTIFHKYHLHFA' A
#
# COMPACT_ATOMS: atom_id res chain seq x y z
N MET A 1 -6.50 12.44 -16.04
CA MET A 1 -5.57 13.55 -15.72
C MET A 1 -5.40 13.50 -14.22
N ILE A 2 -4.16 13.36 -13.73
CA ILE A 2 -3.87 13.51 -12.30
C ILE A 2 -3.76 15.01 -12.05
N GLU A 3 -4.42 15.51 -11.02
CA GLU A 3 -4.38 16.93 -10.66
C GLU A 3 -2.95 17.30 -10.23
N ASP A 4 -2.52 18.52 -10.53
CA ASP A 4 -1.14 18.97 -10.27
C ASP A 4 -0.79 18.97 -8.76
N ASP A 5 -1.79 19.00 -7.90
CA ASP A 5 -1.71 18.97 -6.44
C ASP A 5 -2.00 17.57 -5.84
N PHE A 6 -2.13 16.54 -6.68
CA PHE A 6 -2.34 15.18 -6.19
C PHE A 6 -1.17 14.70 -5.34
N ASN A 7 -1.44 14.52 -4.04
CA ASN A 7 -0.48 13.96 -3.09
C ASN A 7 -0.76 12.47 -2.90
N ILE A 8 0.19 11.63 -3.30
CA ILE A 8 0.10 10.17 -3.15
C ILE A 8 0.29 9.71 -1.69
N SER A 9 0.94 10.53 -0.84
CA SER A 9 1.35 10.13 0.52
C SER A 9 0.17 9.76 1.44
N PRO A 10 -0.93 10.53 1.50
CA PRO A 10 -2.11 10.15 2.26
C PRO A 10 -2.76 8.84 1.77
N LEU A 11 -2.74 8.60 0.45
CA LEU A 11 -3.27 7.38 -0.12
C LEU A 11 -2.43 6.16 0.29
N LEU A 12 -1.09 6.30 0.28
CA LEU A 12 -0.18 5.26 0.76
C LEU A 12 -0.36 4.97 2.26
N ALA A 13 -0.48 6.01 3.08
CA ALA A 13 -0.75 5.86 4.52
C ALA A 13 -2.04 5.07 4.76
N LYS A 14 -3.12 5.41 4.03
CA LYS A 14 -4.39 4.69 4.10
C LYS A 14 -4.25 3.21 3.70
N VAL A 15 -3.50 2.92 2.64
CA VAL A 15 -3.26 1.53 2.18
C VAL A 15 -2.50 0.74 3.25
N LEU A 16 -1.48 1.33 3.87
CA LEU A 16 -0.69 0.69 4.91
C LEU A 16 -1.49 0.47 6.20
N GLU A 17 -2.35 1.42 6.58
CA GLU A 17 -3.27 1.28 7.71
C GLU A 17 -4.31 0.18 7.46
N GLU A 18 -4.99 0.20 6.31
CA GLU A 18 -6.02 -0.80 5.96
C GLU A 18 -5.45 -2.21 5.83
N SER A 19 -4.21 -2.34 5.37
CA SER A 19 -3.53 -3.62 5.26
C SER A 19 -3.03 -4.18 6.59
N GLY A 20 -2.91 -3.31 7.62
CA GLY A 20 -2.36 -3.66 8.93
C GLY A 20 -0.83 -3.72 8.94
N PHE A 21 -0.17 -3.13 7.95
CA PHE A 21 1.29 -3.15 7.78
C PHE A 21 1.98 -1.82 8.04
N ALA A 22 1.24 -0.75 8.40
CA ALA A 22 1.79 0.59 8.68
C ALA A 22 2.96 0.59 9.68
N GLU A 23 2.86 -0.20 10.75
CA GLU A 23 3.87 -0.29 11.80
C GLU A 23 4.70 -1.58 11.74
N GLN A 24 4.50 -2.40 10.70
CA GLN A 24 5.23 -3.64 10.54
C GLN A 24 6.60 -3.43 9.88
N ARG A 25 7.58 -4.22 10.31
CA ARG A 25 8.89 -4.27 9.66
C ARG A 25 8.87 -5.36 8.62
N ALA A 26 9.24 -5.05 7.38
CA ALA A 26 9.33 -6.02 6.28
C ALA A 26 10.12 -7.29 6.63
N ALA A 27 11.17 -7.19 7.45
CA ALA A 27 11.95 -8.34 7.92
C ALA A 27 11.17 -9.33 8.83
N LYS A 28 9.96 -8.99 9.25
CA LYS A 28 9.05 -9.84 10.04
C LYS A 28 7.87 -10.37 9.23
N MET A 29 7.72 -9.93 7.98
CA MET A 29 6.63 -10.32 7.09
C MET A 29 7.04 -11.57 6.29
N ASP A 30 6.07 -12.41 6.00
CA ASP A 30 6.23 -13.55 5.11
C ASP A 30 5.61 -13.28 3.72
N VAL A 31 5.59 -14.31 2.86
CA VAL A 31 5.07 -14.21 1.50
C VAL A 31 3.58 -13.85 1.49
N ASP A 32 2.80 -14.41 2.40
CA ASP A 32 1.34 -14.18 2.44
C ASP A 32 1.04 -12.74 2.87
N ASP A 33 1.84 -12.18 3.77
CA ASP A 33 1.78 -10.78 4.16
C ASP A 33 1.98 -9.85 2.96
N PHE A 34 3.00 -10.11 2.14
CA PHE A 34 3.26 -9.32 0.93
C PHE A 34 2.17 -9.48 -0.13
N LEU A 35 1.61 -10.69 -0.31
CA LEU A 35 0.51 -10.92 -1.25
C LEU A 35 -0.77 -10.17 -0.81
N LYS A 36 -1.06 -10.14 0.50
CA LYS A 36 -2.16 -9.37 1.05
C LYS A 36 -1.94 -7.87 0.84
N LEU A 37 -0.74 -7.37 1.13
CA LEU A 37 -0.38 -5.96 0.92
C LEU A 37 -0.53 -5.58 -0.57
N LEU A 38 -0.02 -6.40 -1.48
CA LEU A 38 -0.15 -6.20 -2.93
C LEU A 38 -1.60 -6.18 -3.39
N THR A 39 -2.44 -7.07 -2.86
CA THR A 39 -3.88 -7.10 -3.15
C THR A 39 -4.56 -5.80 -2.76
N ILE A 40 -4.17 -5.21 -1.62
CA ILE A 40 -4.72 -3.94 -1.16
C ILE A 40 -4.19 -2.77 -2.02
N PHE A 41 -2.91 -2.78 -2.42
CA PHE A 41 -2.42 -1.82 -3.41
C PHE A 41 -3.25 -1.85 -4.71
N HIS A 42 -3.53 -3.04 -5.24
CA HIS A 42 -4.36 -3.20 -6.44
C HIS A 42 -5.80 -2.72 -6.25
N LYS A 43 -6.41 -2.91 -5.07
CA LYS A 43 -7.73 -2.36 -4.73
C LYS A 43 -7.77 -0.83 -4.87
N TYR A 44 -6.65 -0.16 -4.66
CA TYR A 44 -6.49 1.28 -4.81
C TYR A 44 -5.89 1.70 -6.16
N HIS A 45 -5.83 0.79 -7.14
CA HIS A 45 -5.25 1.01 -8.47
C HIS A 45 -3.77 1.41 -8.45
N LEU A 46 -3.04 1.01 -7.41
CA LEU A 46 -1.60 1.18 -7.30
C LEU A 46 -0.91 -0.09 -7.79
N HIS A 47 -0.20 0.02 -8.91
CA HIS A 47 0.51 -1.09 -9.55
C HIS A 47 2.03 -0.83 -9.53
N PHE A 48 2.79 -1.87 -9.20
CA PHE A 48 4.25 -1.86 -9.25
C PHE A 48 4.68 -2.59 -10.54
N ALA A 49 5.54 -1.94 -11.34
CA ALA A 49 6.02 -2.45 -12.62
C ALA A 49 7.28 -3.32 -12.45
#